data_AF-A0A645GDJ5-F1
#
_entry.id   AF-A0A645GDJ5-F1
#
_cell.length_a   1.000
_cell.length_b   1.000
_cell.length_c   1.000
_cell.angle_alpha   90.00
_cell.angle_beta   90.00
_cell.angle_gamma   90.00
#
_symmetry.space_group_name_H-M   'P 1'
#
loop_
_entity.id
_entity.type
_entity.pdbx_description
1 polymer ?
#
loop_
_entity_poly.entity_id
_entity_poly.type
_entity_poly.pdbx_seq_one_letter_code
_entity_poly.pdbx_strand_id
1 'polypeptide(L)'
;MQGRKMISEWCFEKGKADNVIEKRIRDGKTYFVINDYAKLRVLFGELLKELQRIKSEGDYEAGKKLVTTYGINIDPQLHKELKERYASLNLKPYGGFINPDIIPVEKDGKVIDYKVEYPKDFLQQMRDYGKKYSFLPVVN
;
A
#
# COMPACT_ATOMS: atom_id res chain seq x y z
N MET A 1 5.42 -0.68 -1.28
CA MET A 1 5.77 -1.36 -0.01
C MET A 1 7.10 -0.87 0.57
N GLN A 2 8.17 -0.75 -0.22
CA GLN A 2 9.50 -0.33 0.24
C GLN A 2 9.51 1.03 0.99
N GLY A 3 8.80 2.05 0.48
CA GLY A 3 8.75 3.35 1.17
C GLY A 3 8.17 3.30 2.58
N ARG A 4 7.11 2.49 2.80
CA ARG A 4 6.52 2.29 4.13
C ARG A 4 7.51 1.62 5.07
N LYS A 5 8.16 0.56 4.59
CA LYS A 5 9.18 -0.18 5.33
C LYS A 5 10.36 0.71 5.73
N MET A 6 10.90 1.45 4.77
CA MET A 6 12.01 2.38 4.97
C MET A 6 11.71 3.38 6.09
N ILE A 7 10.54 4.02 6.04
CA ILE A 7 10.12 4.98 7.08
C ILE A 7 10.01 4.29 8.44
N SER A 8 9.35 3.13 8.51
CA SER A 8 9.15 2.41 9.77
C SER A 8 10.46 1.90 10.39
N GLU A 9 11.37 1.33 9.60
CA GLU A 9 12.65 0.83 10.09
C GLU A 9 13.60 1.96 10.48
N TRP A 10 13.65 3.05 9.70
CA TRP A 10 14.44 4.22 10.04
C TRP A 10 13.98 4.82 11.38
N CYS A 11 12.68 5.03 11.57
CA CYS A 11 12.15 5.56 12.83
C CYS A 11 12.36 4.59 14.00
N PHE A 12 12.25 3.28 13.76
CA PHE A 12 12.52 2.26 14.77
C PHE A 12 13.99 2.30 15.22
N GLU A 13 14.93 2.44 14.29
CA GLU A 13 16.36 2.56 14.61
C GLU A 13 16.67 3.88 15.33
N LYS A 14 16.23 5.02 14.77
CA LYS A 14 16.57 6.35 15.32
C LYS A 14 15.86 6.66 16.63
N GLY A 15 14.67 6.11 16.83
CA GLY A 15 13.92 6.23 18.08
C GLY A 15 14.38 5.29 19.20
N LYS A 16 15.36 4.41 18.95
CA LYS A 16 15.76 3.35 19.89
C LYS A 16 16.30 3.87 21.22
N ALA A 17 17.10 4.95 21.20
CA ALA A 17 17.69 5.51 22.41
C ALA A 17 16.63 6.03 23.41
N ASP A 18 15.51 6.52 22.89
CA ASP A 18 14.39 7.06 23.65
C ASP A 18 13.22 6.07 23.81
N ASN A 19 13.41 4.82 23.36
CA ASN A 19 12.36 3.79 23.32
C ASN A 19 11.05 4.26 22.65
N VAL A 20 11.14 5.08 21.58
CA VAL A 20 9.98 5.67 20.89
C VAL A 20 9.06 4.59 20.30
N ILE A 21 9.66 3.57 19.69
CA ILE A 21 8.98 2.37 19.19
C ILE A 21 9.65 1.15 19.79
N GLU A 22 8.84 0.24 20.35
CA GLU A 22 9.30 -0.98 21.01
C GLU A 22 8.80 -2.22 20.28
N LYS A 23 9.71 -3.16 20.01
CA LYS A 23 9.35 -4.50 19.55
C LYS A 23 9.13 -5.40 20.77
N ARG A 24 7.87 -5.69 21.09
CA ARG A 24 7.47 -6.59 22.20
C ARG A 24 7.14 -7.98 21.67
N ILE A 25 7.55 -9.01 22.40
CA ILE A 25 7.15 -10.40 22.15
C ILE A 25 6.25 -10.84 23.29
N ARG A 26 5.04 -11.29 22.96
CA ARG A 26 4.07 -11.84 23.91
C ARG A 26 3.47 -13.11 23.32
N ASP A 27 3.52 -14.20 24.09
CA ASP A 27 2.96 -15.51 23.69
C ASP A 27 3.48 -15.98 22.32
N GLY A 28 4.78 -15.80 22.07
CA GLY A 28 5.43 -16.14 20.80
C GLY A 28 5.07 -15.25 19.62
N LYS A 29 4.32 -14.15 19.84
CA LYS A 29 3.88 -13.22 18.79
C LYS A 29 4.57 -11.87 18.95
N THR A 30 5.06 -11.33 17.84
CA THR A 30 5.68 -10.01 17.77
C THR A 30 4.61 -8.92 17.66
N TYR A 31 4.79 -7.86 18.44
CA TYR A 31 4.01 -6.62 18.41
C TYR A 31 4.95 -5.42 18.38
N PHE A 32 4.54 -4.35 17.70
CA PHE A 32 5.22 -3.06 17.76
C PHE A 32 4.36 -2.10 18.57
N VAL A 33 4.94 -1.49 19.59
CA VAL A 33 4.28 -0.53 20.48
C VAL A 33 4.91 0.84 20.29
N ILE A 34 4.09 1.85 20.07
CA ILE A 34 4.54 3.24 20.02
C ILE A 34 4.40 3.81 21.43
N ASN A 35 5.51 4.15 22.06
CA ASN A 35 5.53 4.68 23.43
C ASN A 35 5.45 6.21 23.45
N ASP A 36 5.92 6.90 22.40
CA ASP A 36 5.89 8.36 22.30
C ASP A 36 5.54 8.82 20.87
N TYR A 37 4.28 9.21 20.67
CA TYR A 37 3.80 9.68 19.37
C TYR A 37 4.36 11.06 18.99
N ALA A 38 4.66 11.91 19.98
CA ALA A 38 5.18 13.26 19.72
C ALA A 38 6.62 13.17 19.21
N LYS A 39 7.47 12.37 19.87
CA LYS A 39 8.82 12.07 19.38
C LYS A 39 8.82 11.35 18.04
N LEU A 40 7.90 10.40 17.83
CA LEU A 40 7.78 9.73 16.52
C LEU A 40 7.47 10.73 15.39
N ARG A 41 6.62 11.73 15.65
CA ARG A 41 6.35 12.80 14.68
C ARG A 41 7.60 13.62 14.36
N VAL A 42 8.46 13.89 15.34
CA VAL A 42 9.73 14.58 15.13
C VAL A 42 10.65 13.75 14.21
N LEU A 43 10.78 12.45 14.46
CA LEU A 43 11.55 11.53 13.60
C LEU A 43 11.03 11.52 12.15
N PHE A 44 9.70 11.55 11.94
CA PHE A 44 9.15 11.70 10.60
C PHE A 44 9.56 13.02 9.94
N GLY A 45 9.59 14.12 10.69
CA GLY A 45 10.04 15.43 10.20
C GLY A 45 11.52 15.44 9.80
N GLU A 46 12.38 14.79 10.58
CA GLU A 46 13.81 14.64 10.28
C GLU A 46 14.03 13.83 9.00
N LEU A 47 13.36 12.68 8.87
CA LEU A 47 13.44 11.86 7.67
C LEU A 47 12.85 12.57 6.45
N LEU A 48 11.75 13.32 6.61
CA LEU A 48 11.16 14.12 5.54
C LEU A 48 12.14 15.19 5.05
N LYS A 49 12.81 15.90 5.96
CA LYS A 49 13.84 16.89 5.62
C LYS A 49 14.95 16.25 4.79
N GLU A 50 15.46 15.09 5.20
CA GLU A 50 16.53 14.40 4.48
C GLU A 50 16.08 13.88 3.11
N LEU A 51 14.88 13.28 3.03
CA LEU A 51 14.30 12.85 1.75
C LEU A 51 14.10 14.02 0.79
N GLN A 52 13.64 15.16 1.30
CA GLN A 52 13.46 16.36 0.49
C GLN A 52 14.81 16.90 -0.01
N ARG A 53 15.84 16.92 0.84
CA ARG A 53 17.22 17.29 0.44
C ARG A 53 17.71 16.38 -0.68
N ILE A 54 17.68 15.06 -0.47
CA ILE A 54 18.09 14.04 -1.44
C ILE A 54 17.41 14.28 -2.79
N LYS A 55 16.08 14.45 -2.79
CA LYS A 55 15.31 14.69 -4.01
C LYS A 55 15.69 16.01 -4.70
N SER A 56 15.85 17.09 -3.94
CA SER A 56 16.05 18.44 -4.49
C SER A 56 17.46 18.64 -5.03
N GLU A 57 18.45 17.97 -4.42
CA GLU A 57 19.86 18.03 -4.80
C GLU A 57 20.25 16.93 -5.80
N GLY A 58 19.36 15.97 -6.08
CA GLY A 58 19.64 14.85 -6.98
C GLY A 58 20.67 13.86 -6.42
N ASP A 59 20.75 13.71 -5.10
CA ASP A 59 21.75 12.89 -4.41
C ASP A 59 21.42 11.39 -4.50
N TYR A 60 21.77 10.79 -5.63
CA TYR A 60 21.48 9.39 -5.92
C TYR A 60 22.09 8.42 -4.90
N GLU A 61 23.34 8.64 -4.47
CA GLU A 61 24.02 7.72 -3.56
C GLU A 61 23.41 7.73 -2.17
N ALA A 62 23.04 8.90 -1.63
CA ALA A 62 22.29 8.96 -0.37
C ALA A 62 20.91 8.30 -0.49
N GLY A 63 20.19 8.55 -1.58
CA GLY A 63 18.90 7.91 -1.85
C GLY A 63 19.01 6.39 -1.95
N LYS A 64 19.98 5.89 -2.70
CA LYS A 64 20.28 4.46 -2.84
C LYS A 64 20.59 3.84 -1.49
N LYS A 65 21.47 4.45 -0.70
CA LYS A 65 21.84 3.97 0.63
C LYS A 65 20.64 3.87 1.56
N LEU A 66 19.80 4.92 1.60
CA LEU A 66 18.60 4.93 2.45
C LEU A 66 17.65 3.78 2.09
N VAL A 67 17.41 3.56 0.79
CA VAL A 67 16.53 2.49 0.31
C VAL A 67 17.14 1.11 0.54
N THR A 68 18.42 0.90 0.26
CA THR A 68 19.04 -0.43 0.42
C THR A 68 19.19 -0.82 1.89
N THR A 69 19.43 0.14 2.78
CA THR A 69 19.52 -0.11 4.21
C THR A 69 18.15 -0.47 4.81
N TYR A 70 17.11 0.34 4.57
CA TYR A 70 15.84 0.23 5.31
C TYR A 70 14.65 -0.27 4.46
N GLY A 71 14.78 -0.30 3.14
CA GLY A 71 13.67 -0.57 2.22
C GLY A 71 13.59 -2.01 1.71
N ILE A 72 14.66 -2.81 1.85
CA ILE A 72 14.80 -4.09 1.13
C ILE A 72 14.81 -5.31 2.07
N ASN A 73 15.67 -5.33 3.09
CA ASN A 73 16.01 -6.56 3.82
C ASN A 73 14.90 -7.07 4.75
N ILE A 74 14.29 -8.22 4.46
CA ILE A 74 13.20 -8.79 5.27
C ILE A 74 13.77 -9.77 6.30
N ASP A 75 13.41 -9.60 7.58
CA ASP A 75 13.65 -10.60 8.64
C ASP A 75 12.86 -11.89 8.33
N PRO A 76 13.53 -13.01 8.01
CA PRO A 76 12.86 -14.25 7.62
C PRO A 76 12.04 -14.86 8.75
N GLN A 77 12.46 -14.70 10.01
CA GLN A 77 11.76 -15.26 11.17
C GLN A 77 10.45 -14.49 11.42
N LEU A 78 10.53 -13.15 11.44
CA LEU A 78 9.34 -12.30 11.57
C LEU A 78 8.39 -12.49 10.38
N HIS A 79 8.92 -12.61 9.16
CA HIS A 79 8.11 -12.84 7.97
C HIS A 79 7.34 -14.17 8.03
N LYS A 80 7.99 -15.25 8.50
CA LYS A 80 7.34 -16.54 8.71
C LYS A 80 6.20 -16.43 9.72
N GLU A 81 6.46 -15.81 10.88
CA GLU A 81 5.47 -15.59 11.93
C GLU A 81 4.23 -14.84 11.40
N LEU A 82 4.45 -13.74 10.67
CA LEU A 82 3.35 -12.94 10.12
C LEU A 82 2.52 -13.71 9.09
N LYS A 83 3.16 -14.53 8.24
CA LYS A 83 2.44 -15.37 7.27
C LYS A 83 1.54 -16.39 7.96
N GLU A 84 2.04 -17.06 9.00
CA GLU A 84 1.27 -18.04 9.76
C GLU A 84 0.08 -17.39 10.47
N ARG A 85 0.30 -16.23 11.10
CA ARG A 85 -0.76 -15.45 11.76
C ARG A 85 -1.80 -14.91 10.78
N TYR A 86 -1.39 -14.48 9.60
CA TYR A 86 -2.31 -13.95 8.60
C TYR A 86 -3.13 -15.06 7.93
N ALA A 87 -2.53 -16.24 7.72
CA ALA A 87 -3.21 -17.39 7.11
C ALA A 87 -4.42 -17.86 7.93
N SER A 88 -4.37 -17.78 9.26
CA SER A 88 -5.50 -18.16 10.13
C SER A 88 -6.73 -17.26 9.98
N LEU A 89 -6.59 -16.06 9.41
CA LEU A 89 -7.69 -15.14 9.16
C LEU A 89 -8.47 -15.47 7.89
N ASN A 90 -7.91 -16.31 7.00
CA ASN A 90 -8.48 -16.63 5.68
C ASN A 90 -8.80 -15.39 4.82
N LEU A 91 -7.99 -14.33 4.94
CA LEU A 91 -8.14 -13.09 4.17
C LEU A 91 -7.20 -13.06 2.96
N LYS A 92 -7.64 -12.42 1.87
CA LYS A 92 -6.78 -12.17 0.71
C LYS A 92 -5.94 -10.90 0.94
N PRO A 93 -4.63 -10.90 0.65
CA PRO A 93 -3.75 -9.76 0.90
C PRO A 93 -3.93 -8.61 -0.10
N TYR A 94 -4.63 -8.87 -1.21
CA TYR A 94 -4.93 -7.90 -2.25
C TYR A 94 -6.44 -7.82 -2.46
N GLY A 95 -6.94 -6.60 -2.58
CA GLY A 95 -8.32 -6.31 -2.94
C GLY A 95 -8.39 -5.81 -4.38
N GLY A 96 -9.56 -5.99 -4.99
CA GLY A 96 -9.92 -5.42 -6.27
C GLY A 96 -11.39 -4.98 -6.23
N PHE A 97 -11.76 -4.10 -7.14
CA PHE A 97 -13.13 -3.61 -7.28
C PHE A 97 -13.62 -3.89 -8.71
N ILE A 98 -14.92 -4.08 -8.85
CA ILE A 98 -15.60 -4.08 -10.15
C ILE A 98 -16.29 -2.73 -10.32
N ASN A 99 -16.33 -2.21 -11.54
CA ASN A 99 -16.98 -0.93 -11.80
C ASN A 99 -18.51 -1.10 -11.86
N PRO A 100 -19.29 -0.05 -11.62
CA PRO A 100 -20.69 -0.03 -12.04
C PRO A 100 -20.82 0.18 -13.56
N ASP A 101 -21.98 -0.18 -14.10
CA ASP A 101 -22.47 0.26 -15.40
C ASP A 101 -23.24 1.57 -15.24
N ILE A 102 -22.99 2.53 -16.15
CA ILE A 102 -23.70 3.80 -16.21
C ILE A 102 -24.53 3.80 -17.49
N ILE A 103 -25.85 3.77 -17.34
CA ILE A 103 -26.81 3.52 -18.43
C ILE A 103 -27.63 4.80 -18.65
N PRO A 104 -27.62 5.41 -19.85
CA PRO A 104 -28.45 6.57 -20.14
C PRO A 104 -29.94 6.21 -20.08
N VAL A 105 -30.74 7.10 -19.51
CA VAL A 105 -32.21 7.06 -19.54
C VAL A 105 -32.67 8.03 -20.61
N GLU A 106 -33.36 7.53 -21.63
CA GLU A 106 -33.79 8.34 -22.77
C GLU A 106 -35.31 8.57 -22.79
N LYS A 107 -35.71 9.79 -23.16
CA LYS A 107 -37.10 10.18 -23.43
C LYS A 107 -37.15 11.06 -24.68
N ASP A 108 -38.02 10.72 -25.63
CA ASP A 108 -38.19 11.45 -26.90
C ASP A 108 -36.86 11.64 -27.67
N GLY A 109 -35.99 10.62 -27.65
CA GLY A 109 -34.67 10.64 -28.31
C GLY A 109 -33.62 11.52 -27.62
N LYS A 110 -33.90 12.02 -26.41
CA LYS A 110 -32.96 12.80 -25.60
C LYS A 110 -32.63 12.05 -24.31
N VAL A 111 -31.35 12.03 -23.94
CA VAL A 111 -30.93 11.55 -22.61
C VAL A 111 -31.42 12.55 -21.57
N ILE A 112 -32.15 12.06 -20.57
CA ILE A 112 -32.74 12.87 -19.49
C ILE A 112 -32.18 12.53 -18.10
N ASP A 113 -31.54 11.37 -17.96
CA ASP A 113 -30.95 10.90 -16.70
C ASP A 113 -29.91 9.78 -16.98
N TYR A 114 -29.21 9.34 -15.94
CA TYR A 114 -28.33 8.16 -15.98
C TYR A 114 -28.58 7.26 -14.78
N LYS A 115 -28.81 5.97 -15.05
CA LYS A 115 -28.89 4.94 -14.03
C LYS A 115 -27.52 4.34 -13.76
N VAL A 116 -27.18 4.18 -12.49
CA VAL A 116 -25.99 3.44 -12.05
C VAL A 116 -26.42 2.04 -11.63
N GLU A 117 -25.92 1.02 -12.30
CA GLU A 117 -26.17 -0.39 -11.98
C GLU A 117 -24.86 -1.08 -11.59
N TYR A 118 -24.92 -1.97 -10.61
CA TYR A 118 -23.74 -2.72 -10.17
C TYR A 118 -23.78 -4.14 -10.76
N PRO A 119 -22.71 -4.57 -11.45
CA PRO A 119 -22.65 -5.93 -11.99
C PRO A 119 -22.65 -6.96 -10.87
N LYS A 120 -23.18 -8.14 -11.18
CA LYS A 120 -23.32 -9.25 -10.21
C LYS A 120 -21.97 -9.83 -9.80
N ASP A 121 -21.03 -9.91 -10.74
CA ASP A 121 -19.72 -10.50 -10.50
C ASP A 121 -18.64 -9.98 -11.47
N PHE A 122 -17.39 -10.27 -11.09
CA PHE A 122 -16.18 -9.93 -11.85
C PHE A 122 -16.12 -10.58 -13.23
N LEU A 123 -16.55 -11.83 -13.35
CA LEU A 123 -16.40 -12.60 -14.59
C LEU A 123 -17.32 -12.07 -15.68
N GLN A 124 -18.55 -11.70 -15.30
CA GLN A 124 -19.51 -11.07 -16.20
C GLN A 124 -18.97 -9.72 -16.69
N GLN A 125 -18.50 -8.85 -15.78
CA GLN A 125 -17.94 -7.55 -16.16
C GLN A 125 -16.76 -7.69 -17.14
N MET A 126 -15.81 -8.57 -16.85
CA MET A 126 -14.63 -8.73 -17.72
C MET A 126 -15.00 -9.26 -19.11
N ARG A 127 -16.00 -10.16 -19.20
CA ARG A 127 -16.52 -10.64 -20.49
C ARG A 127 -17.21 -9.54 -21.28
N ASP A 128 -18.02 -8.72 -20.61
CA ASP A 128 -18.73 -7.61 -21.26
C ASP A 128 -17.75 -6.55 -21.78
N TYR A 129 -16.69 -6.25 -21.02
CA TYR A 129 -15.62 -5.37 -21.46
C TYR A 129 -14.88 -5.91 -22.69
N GLY A 130 -14.55 -7.21 -22.68
CA GLY A 130 -13.94 -7.87 -23.84
C GLY A 130 -14.80 -7.78 -25.11
N LYS A 131 -16.13 -7.86 -24.97
CA LYS A 131 -17.05 -7.76 -26.12
C LYS A 131 -17.29 -6.34 -26.61
N LYS A 132 -17.45 -5.38 -25.69
CA LYS A 132 -17.93 -4.01 -25.99
C LYS A 132 -16.79 -3.01 -26.18
N TYR A 133 -15.66 -3.19 -25.49
CA TYR A 133 -14.62 -2.17 -25.36
C TYR A 133 -13.22 -2.64 -25.80
N SER A 134 -13.09 -3.83 -26.39
CA SER A 134 -11.82 -4.36 -26.88
C SER A 134 -11.54 -3.94 -28.33
N PHE A 135 -11.18 -2.68 -28.54
CA PHE A 135 -11.00 -2.11 -29.89
C PHE A 135 -9.61 -2.33 -30.51
N LEU A 136 -8.62 -2.77 -29.73
CA LEU A 136 -7.27 -3.03 -30.24
C LEU A 136 -7.23 -4.37 -30.99
N PRO A 137 -6.49 -4.46 -32.11
CA PRO A 137 -6.26 -5.72 -32.79
C PRO A 137 -5.45 -6.68 -31.92
N VAL A 138 -5.55 -7.98 -32.22
CA VAL A 138 -4.79 -9.02 -31.53
C VAL A 138 -3.28 -8.86 -31.75
N VAL A 139 -2.87 -8.31 -32.89
CA VAL A 139 -1.48 -7.96 -33.21
C VAL A 139 -1.43 -6.46 -33.48
N ASN A 140 -0.62 -5.75 -32.69
CA ASN A 140 -0.39 -4.30 -32.80
C ASN A 140 1.00 -4.02 -33.37
#